data_AF-A0A7W1C4R3-F1
#
_entry.id   AF-A0A7W1C4R3-F1
#
_cell.length_a   1.000
_cell.length_b   1.000
_cell.length_c   1.000
_cell.angle_alpha   90.00
_cell.angle_beta   90.00
_cell.angle_gamma   90.00
#
_symmetry.space_group_name_H-M   'P 1'
#
loop_
_entity.id
_entity.type
_entity.pdbx_description
1 polymer ?
#
loop_
_entity_poly.entity_id
_entity_poly.type
_entity_poly.pdbx_seq_one_letter_code
_entity_poly.pdbx_strand_id
1 'polypeptide(L)'
;MTEQTWAALAIMLRALKLATVRRHAEEIAQQAEREGWTFQRYLHHLVELELHERRRRRIERNLKDSGLPADKTLATLNRARLPGKVAKQVATLCEGTFVERGDNLLAFGHPGRGKTHLVCAIAHELILRGYRVLFTATFALVQRLLVAKRDLRLEDELAILDGFDAVLLDDIGYVQQNRDEMEVLFTFLAERYERRTVIITSNLVFSEWDRIFKDPMTTAAAIDRLVHHSVILEMTGKSIRIEDAQANQTFQGGTSPTTTTATTTATTATASEKDPTTTTAPTSPTLNTEGTPTTTTTTPQTTTAKNANGAPTTTTASRNKNRNQSPSEVDGEM
;
A
#
# COMPACT_ATOMS: atom_id res chain seq x y z
N MET A 1 -19.56 -50.86 1.74
CA MET A 1 -20.31 -49.88 2.58
C MET A 1 -21.70 -49.70 2.02
N THR A 2 -22.75 -49.63 2.84
CA THR A 2 -24.13 -49.43 2.36
C THR A 2 -24.34 -47.98 1.91
N GLU A 3 -25.17 -47.74 0.89
CA GLU A 3 -25.47 -46.40 0.36
C GLU A 3 -25.96 -45.43 1.45
N GLN A 4 -26.66 -45.95 2.47
CA GLN A 4 -27.07 -45.20 3.67
C GLN A 4 -25.89 -44.69 4.53
N THR A 5 -24.79 -45.44 4.62
CA THR A 5 -23.60 -44.99 5.37
C THR A 5 -22.93 -43.80 4.71
N TRP A 6 -22.89 -43.75 3.38
CA TRP A 6 -22.37 -42.59 2.65
C TRP A 6 -23.25 -41.35 2.81
N ALA A 7 -24.56 -41.52 2.74
CA ALA A 7 -25.51 -40.42 2.95
C ALA A 7 -25.38 -39.81 4.36
N ALA A 8 -25.30 -40.65 5.40
CA ALA A 8 -25.10 -40.19 6.77
C ALA A 8 -23.75 -39.48 6.96
N LEU A 9 -22.67 -40.04 6.39
CA LEU A 9 -21.34 -39.45 6.44
C LEU A 9 -21.29 -38.10 5.72
N ALA A 10 -21.97 -37.93 4.58
CA ALA A 10 -22.04 -36.66 3.88
C ALA A 10 -22.70 -35.54 4.71
N ILE A 11 -23.72 -35.86 5.52
CA ILE A 11 -24.36 -34.92 6.44
C ILE A 11 -23.40 -34.52 7.56
N MET A 12 -22.72 -35.49 8.19
CA MET A 12 -21.73 -35.24 9.24
C MET A 12 -20.56 -34.38 8.74
N LEU A 13 -20.01 -34.70 7.55
CA LEU A 13 -18.92 -33.93 6.93
C LEU A 13 -19.34 -32.50 6.59
N ARG A 14 -20.61 -32.28 6.22
CA ARG A 14 -21.17 -30.94 6.01
C ARG A 14 -21.19 -30.14 7.31
N ALA A 15 -21.65 -30.74 8.42
CA ALA A 15 -21.66 -30.10 9.73
C ALA A 15 -20.24 -29.71 10.20
N LEU A 16 -19.24 -30.56 9.93
CA LEU A 16 -17.83 -30.30 10.22
C LEU A 16 -17.14 -29.36 9.21
N LYS A 17 -17.86 -28.86 8.20
CA LYS A 17 -17.34 -28.01 7.11
C LYS A 17 -16.22 -28.68 6.29
N LEU A 18 -16.16 -30.01 6.22
CA LEU A 18 -15.17 -30.80 5.47
C LEU A 18 -15.64 -31.00 4.03
N ALA A 19 -15.59 -29.92 3.25
CA ALA A 19 -16.19 -29.87 1.92
C ALA A 19 -15.44 -30.73 0.89
N THR A 20 -14.12 -30.85 1.01
CA THR A 20 -13.26 -31.60 0.10
C THR A 20 -13.32 -33.08 0.42
N VAL A 21 -13.25 -33.46 1.70
CA VAL A 21 -13.48 -34.85 2.12
C VAL A 21 -14.85 -35.32 1.63
N ARG A 22 -15.91 -34.54 1.84
CA ARG A 22 -17.26 -34.91 1.36
C ARG A 22 -17.33 -35.15 -0.15
N ARG A 23 -16.51 -34.47 -0.94
CA ARG A 23 -16.49 -34.60 -2.40
C ARG A 23 -15.70 -35.82 -2.88
N HIS A 24 -14.59 -36.14 -2.22
CA HIS A 24 -13.62 -37.15 -2.70
C HIS A 24 -13.58 -38.42 -1.85
N ALA A 25 -14.28 -38.50 -0.72
CA ALA A 25 -14.12 -39.62 0.21
C ALA A 25 -14.55 -40.97 -0.39
N GLU A 26 -15.57 -41.01 -1.25
CA GLU A 26 -15.97 -42.25 -1.94
C GLU A 26 -14.93 -42.70 -2.97
N GLU A 27 -14.47 -41.78 -3.81
CA GLU A 27 -13.44 -42.03 -4.83
C GLU A 27 -12.14 -42.52 -4.20
N ILE A 28 -11.68 -41.83 -3.14
CA ILE A 28 -10.45 -42.18 -2.43
C ILE A 28 -10.61 -43.48 -1.64
N ALA A 29 -11.80 -43.79 -1.12
CA ALA A 29 -12.05 -45.08 -0.47
C ALA A 29 -11.91 -46.24 -1.46
N GLN A 30 -12.49 -46.10 -2.67
CA GLN A 30 -12.35 -47.11 -3.73
C GLN A 30 -10.90 -47.23 -4.21
N GLN A 31 -10.14 -46.13 -4.23
CA GLN A 31 -8.71 -46.16 -4.54
C GLN A 31 -7.91 -46.87 -3.45
N ALA A 32 -8.18 -46.56 -2.18
CA ALA A 32 -7.54 -47.19 -1.03
C ALA A 32 -7.77 -48.70 -0.98
N GLU A 33 -8.98 -49.17 -1.33
CA GLU A 33 -9.29 -50.59 -1.47
C GLU A 33 -8.49 -51.24 -2.62
N ARG A 34 -8.43 -50.59 -3.78
CA ARG A 34 -7.69 -51.08 -4.96
C ARG A 34 -6.18 -51.17 -4.73
N GLU A 35 -5.61 -50.19 -4.04
CA GLU A 35 -4.17 -50.10 -3.78
C GLU A 35 -3.73 -50.72 -2.45
N GLY A 36 -4.67 -51.28 -1.67
CA GLY A 36 -4.39 -51.93 -0.40
C GLY A 36 -3.86 -50.97 0.68
N TRP A 37 -4.37 -49.74 0.73
CA TRP A 37 -3.93 -48.76 1.73
C TRP A 37 -4.37 -49.15 3.14
N THR A 38 -3.54 -48.84 4.14
CA THR A 38 -3.93 -48.93 5.54
C THR A 38 -4.96 -47.84 5.90
N PHE A 39 -5.78 -48.08 6.92
CA PHE A 39 -6.74 -47.07 7.40
C PHE A 39 -6.05 -45.77 7.81
N GLN A 40 -4.85 -45.84 8.39
CA GLN A 40 -4.05 -44.65 8.72
C GLN A 40 -3.68 -43.85 7.47
N ARG A 41 -3.24 -44.53 6.39
CA ARG A 41 -2.87 -43.87 5.13
C ARG A 41 -4.07 -43.22 4.45
N TYR A 42 -5.21 -43.91 4.43
CA TYR A 42 -6.46 -43.36 3.90
C TYR A 42 -6.89 -42.09 4.63
N LEU A 43 -6.92 -42.13 5.96
CA LEU A 43 -7.30 -40.98 6.77
C LEU A 43 -6.31 -39.81 6.60
N HIS A 44 -5.01 -40.09 6.61
CA HIS A 44 -3.97 -39.09 6.36
C HIS A 44 -4.19 -38.38 5.03
N HIS A 45 -4.37 -39.14 3.95
CA HIS A 45 -4.53 -38.58 2.61
C HIS A 45 -5.79 -37.71 2.48
N LEU A 46 -6.92 -38.11 3.07
CA LEU A 46 -8.13 -37.30 3.07
C LEU A 46 -7.96 -35.97 3.81
N VAL A 47 -7.33 -36.00 4.98
CA VAL A 47 -7.11 -34.80 5.79
C VAL A 47 -6.10 -33.87 5.11
N GLU A 48 -5.06 -34.42 4.53
CA GLU A 48 -4.06 -33.70 3.73
C GLU A 48 -4.73 -32.98 2.55
N LEU A 49 -5.56 -33.68 1.77
CA LEU A 49 -6.29 -33.09 0.65
C LEU A 49 -7.23 -31.95 1.10
N GLU A 50 -7.95 -32.13 2.20
CA GLU A 50 -8.80 -31.08 2.77
C GLU A 50 -7.98 -29.85 3.19
N LEU A 51 -6.83 -30.05 3.84
CA LEU A 51 -5.95 -28.98 4.27
C LEU A 51 -5.38 -28.19 3.07
N HIS A 52 -4.90 -28.89 2.04
CA HIS A 52 -4.41 -28.27 0.80
C HIS A 52 -5.49 -27.43 0.12
N GLU A 53 -6.69 -27.98 -0.02
CA GLU A 53 -7.80 -27.32 -0.70
C GLU A 53 -8.33 -26.12 0.10
N ARG A 54 -8.35 -26.20 1.45
CA ARG A 54 -8.66 -25.06 2.32
C ARG A 54 -7.61 -23.95 2.19
N ARG A 55 -6.33 -24.31 2.19
CA ARG A 55 -5.22 -23.36 1.99
C ARG A 55 -5.34 -22.68 0.63
N ARG A 56 -5.56 -23.43 -0.44
CA ARG A 56 -5.74 -22.92 -1.80
C ARG A 56 -6.88 -21.91 -1.87
N ARG A 57 -8.08 -22.27 -1.39
CA ARG A 57 -9.25 -21.37 -1.39
C ARG A 57 -9.03 -20.12 -0.54
N ARG A 58 -8.32 -20.23 0.59
CA ARG A 58 -7.95 -19.08 1.42
C ARG A 58 -7.02 -18.12 0.66
N ILE A 59 -6.00 -18.65 0.00
CA ILE A 59 -5.05 -17.87 -0.80
C ILE A 59 -5.79 -17.18 -1.97
N GLU A 60 -6.62 -17.90 -2.72
CA GLU A 60 -7.38 -17.35 -3.85
C GLU A 60 -8.31 -16.20 -3.41
N ARG A 61 -9.02 -16.39 -2.29
CA ARG A 61 -9.86 -15.33 -1.72
C ARG A 61 -9.01 -14.14 -1.29
N ASN A 62 -7.92 -14.35 -0.55
CA ASN A 62 -7.04 -13.27 -0.11
C ASN A 62 -6.45 -12.51 -1.30
N LEU A 63 -6.06 -13.21 -2.38
CA LEU A 63 -5.54 -12.60 -3.60
C LEU A 63 -6.60 -11.73 -4.27
N LYS A 64 -7.84 -12.22 -4.37
CA LYS A 64 -8.96 -11.45 -4.92
C LYS A 64 -9.27 -10.21 -4.07
N ASP A 65 -9.33 -10.37 -2.75
CA ASP A 65 -9.64 -9.29 -1.82
C ASP A 65 -8.49 -8.26 -1.70
N SER A 66 -7.27 -8.63 -2.10
CA SER A 66 -6.09 -7.77 -1.97
C SER A 66 -6.08 -6.58 -2.93
N GLY A 67 -6.77 -6.66 -4.08
CA GLY A 67 -6.68 -5.61 -5.11
C GLY A 67 -5.31 -5.48 -5.78
N LEU A 68 -4.39 -6.45 -5.59
CA LEU A 68 -3.06 -6.42 -6.21
C LEU A 68 -3.14 -6.60 -7.75
N PRO A 69 -2.31 -5.88 -8.52
CA PRO A 69 -2.14 -6.15 -9.94
C PRO A 69 -1.54 -7.54 -10.19
N ALA A 70 -2.18 -8.34 -11.05
CA ALA A 70 -1.79 -9.74 -11.30
C ALA A 70 -0.46 -9.88 -12.07
N ASP A 71 -0.05 -8.85 -12.81
CA ASP A 71 1.16 -8.79 -13.63
C ASP A 71 2.42 -8.47 -12.82
N LYS A 72 2.29 -7.93 -11.60
CA LYS A 72 3.41 -7.44 -10.77
C LYS A 72 3.90 -8.48 -9.76
N THR A 73 4.33 -9.64 -10.22
CA THR A 73 4.85 -10.74 -9.39
C THR A 73 6.38 -10.74 -9.31
N LEU A 74 6.95 -11.59 -8.45
CA LEU A 74 8.41 -11.78 -8.40
C LEU A 74 8.98 -12.39 -9.70
N ALA A 75 8.17 -13.13 -10.44
CA ALA A 75 8.58 -13.76 -11.71
C ALA A 75 8.75 -12.73 -12.82
N THR A 76 7.91 -11.69 -12.83
CA THR A 76 7.97 -10.58 -13.81
C THR A 76 8.93 -9.47 -13.38
N LEU A 77 9.37 -9.46 -12.12
CA LEU A 77 10.27 -8.46 -11.59
C LEU A 77 11.69 -8.65 -12.13
N ASN A 78 12.22 -7.63 -12.81
CA ASN A 78 13.60 -7.64 -13.28
C ASN A 78 14.58 -7.40 -12.12
N ARG A 79 15.08 -8.49 -11.51
CA ARG A 79 16.00 -8.44 -10.36
C ARG A 79 17.35 -7.81 -10.69
N ALA A 80 17.81 -7.88 -11.94
CA ALA A 80 19.09 -7.28 -12.35
C ALA A 80 19.06 -5.75 -12.29
N ARG A 81 17.87 -5.14 -12.32
CA ARG A 81 17.68 -3.68 -12.22
C ARG A 81 17.50 -3.18 -10.78
N LEU A 82 17.39 -4.08 -9.81
CA LEU A 82 17.27 -3.69 -8.41
C LEU A 82 18.64 -3.29 -7.86
N PRO A 83 18.72 -2.27 -6.99
CA PRO A 83 19.94 -1.97 -6.26
C PRO A 83 20.41 -3.20 -5.47
N GLY A 84 21.72 -3.46 -5.44
CA GLY A 84 22.26 -4.68 -4.84
C GLY A 84 21.88 -4.90 -3.36
N LYS A 85 21.69 -3.81 -2.59
CA LYS A 85 21.18 -3.88 -1.21
C LYS A 85 19.73 -4.36 -1.15
N VAL A 86 18.86 -3.78 -1.99
CA VAL A 86 17.44 -4.14 -2.09
C VAL A 86 17.30 -5.59 -2.55
N ALA A 87 18.04 -6.00 -3.58
CA ALA A 87 18.00 -7.36 -4.11
C ALA A 87 18.30 -8.44 -3.05
N LYS A 88 19.22 -8.16 -2.11
CA LYS A 88 19.54 -9.05 -0.99
C LYS A 88 18.40 -9.12 0.04
N GLN A 89 17.74 -7.99 0.30
CA GLN A 89 16.64 -7.91 1.27
C GLN A 89 15.34 -8.53 0.76
N VAL A 90 15.12 -8.61 -0.56
CA VAL A 90 13.89 -9.18 -1.13
C VAL A 90 13.60 -10.59 -0.61
N ALA A 91 14.61 -11.46 -0.54
CA ALA A 91 14.42 -12.84 -0.07
C ALA A 91 13.85 -12.87 1.36
N THR A 92 14.45 -12.09 2.27
CA THR A 92 14.01 -11.96 3.66
C THR A 92 12.65 -11.29 3.79
N LEU A 93 12.36 -10.27 2.97
CA LEU A 93 11.06 -9.61 2.98
C LEU A 93 9.95 -10.56 2.52
N CYS A 94 10.20 -11.40 1.52
CA CYS A 94 9.26 -12.42 1.09
C CYS A 94 9.02 -13.49 2.16
N GLU A 95 9.86 -13.59 3.21
CA GLU A 95 9.59 -14.50 4.32
C GLU A 95 8.42 -14.05 5.20
N GLY A 96 8.19 -12.74 5.28
CA GLY A 96 7.09 -12.14 6.04
C GLY A 96 7.37 -11.92 7.53
N THR A 97 8.59 -12.19 8.02
CA THR A 97 8.94 -11.98 9.44
C THR A 97 8.76 -10.54 9.91
N PHE A 98 8.85 -9.56 9.01
CA PHE A 98 8.58 -8.16 9.32
C PHE A 98 7.09 -7.88 9.57
N VAL A 99 6.20 -8.63 8.90
CA VAL A 99 4.75 -8.54 9.10
C VAL A 99 4.34 -9.08 10.46
N GLU A 100 4.98 -10.17 10.90
CA GLU A 100 4.77 -10.74 12.25
C GLU A 100 5.20 -9.79 13.37
N ARG A 101 6.24 -8.99 13.12
CA ARG A 101 6.75 -7.97 14.04
C ARG A 101 5.96 -6.67 14.04
N GLY A 102 5.09 -6.47 13.05
CA GLY A 102 4.43 -5.18 12.83
C GLY A 102 5.37 -4.09 12.31
N ASP A 103 6.54 -4.47 11.75
CA ASP A 103 7.48 -3.54 11.14
C ASP A 103 6.88 -3.01 9.82
N ASN A 104 7.02 -1.71 9.57
CA ASN A 104 6.63 -1.07 8.32
C ASN A 104 7.65 -1.33 7.21
N LEU A 105 7.22 -1.17 5.95
CA LEU A 105 8.10 -1.28 4.79
C LEU A 105 7.95 -0.04 3.91
N LEU A 106 9.04 0.70 3.71
CA LEU A 106 9.02 1.96 2.97
C LEU A 106 9.88 1.85 1.71
N ALA A 107 9.27 2.04 0.54
CA ALA A 107 9.97 2.02 -0.74
C ALA A 107 10.04 3.43 -1.35
N PHE A 108 11.27 3.96 -1.45
CA PHE A 108 11.55 5.32 -1.90
C PHE A 108 12.33 5.36 -3.20
N GLY A 109 12.22 6.48 -3.93
CA GLY A 109 13.03 6.76 -5.11
C GLY A 109 12.24 7.44 -6.20
N HIS A 110 12.92 7.98 -7.21
CA HIS A 110 12.26 8.72 -8.29
C HIS A 110 11.27 7.82 -9.07
N PRO A 111 10.31 8.43 -9.78
CA PRO A 111 9.34 7.70 -10.59
C PRO A 111 9.99 6.73 -11.60
N GLY A 112 9.26 5.65 -11.90
CA GLY A 112 9.64 4.71 -12.97
C GLY A 112 10.72 3.69 -12.62
N ARG A 113 11.16 3.57 -11.36
CA ARG A 113 12.19 2.60 -10.93
C ARG A 113 11.66 1.23 -10.47
N GLY A 114 10.35 0.99 -10.55
CA GLY A 114 9.76 -0.30 -10.17
C GLY A 114 9.39 -0.47 -8.69
N LYS A 115 9.30 0.61 -7.90
CA LYS A 115 8.90 0.57 -6.47
C LYS A 115 7.59 -0.19 -6.25
N THR A 116 6.53 0.24 -6.95
CA THR A 116 5.21 -0.41 -6.88
C THR A 116 5.28 -1.87 -7.30
N HIS A 117 6.07 -2.22 -8.33
CA HIS A 117 6.23 -3.61 -8.75
C HIS A 117 6.92 -4.43 -7.66
N LEU A 118 8.05 -3.97 -7.14
CA LEU A 118 8.78 -4.63 -6.06
C LEU A 118 7.88 -4.92 -4.86
N VAL A 119 7.13 -3.91 -4.41
CA VAL A 119 6.27 -4.03 -3.25
C VAL A 119 5.06 -4.94 -3.53
N CYS A 120 4.44 -4.83 -4.72
CA CYS A 120 3.37 -5.77 -5.13
C CYS A 120 3.88 -7.21 -5.19
N ALA A 121 5.11 -7.42 -5.69
CA ALA A 121 5.71 -8.73 -5.79
C ALA A 121 5.94 -9.36 -4.41
N ILE A 122 6.42 -8.58 -3.45
CA ILE A 122 6.53 -9.01 -2.05
C ILE A 122 5.14 -9.33 -1.49
N ALA A 123 4.15 -8.46 -1.73
CA ALA A 123 2.78 -8.66 -1.26
C ALA A 123 2.13 -9.94 -1.82
N HIS A 124 2.38 -10.30 -3.08
CA HIS A 124 1.96 -11.58 -3.65
C HIS A 124 2.52 -12.76 -2.86
N GLU A 125 3.82 -12.76 -2.55
CA GLU A 125 4.44 -13.83 -1.74
C GLU A 125 3.87 -13.91 -0.32
N LEU A 126 3.58 -12.76 0.29
CA LEU A 126 2.94 -12.72 1.61
C LEU A 126 1.55 -13.38 1.57
N ILE A 127 0.77 -13.13 0.53
CA ILE A 127 -0.54 -13.78 0.36
C ILE A 127 -0.41 -15.29 0.16
N LEU A 128 0.58 -15.76 -0.60
CA LEU A 128 0.85 -17.19 -0.78
C LEU A 128 1.25 -17.89 0.54
N ARG A 129 1.85 -17.13 1.46
CA ARG A 129 2.16 -17.58 2.83
C ARG A 129 0.95 -17.54 3.78
N GLY A 130 -0.15 -16.92 3.36
CA GLY A 130 -1.42 -16.90 4.09
C GLY A 130 -1.75 -15.59 4.80
N TYR A 131 -0.90 -14.56 4.64
CA TYR A 131 -1.16 -13.21 5.12
C TYR A 131 -2.31 -12.57 4.33
N ARG A 132 -3.07 -11.70 5.00
CA ARG A 132 -4.07 -10.84 4.37
C ARG A 132 -3.43 -9.50 4.07
N VAL A 133 -3.27 -9.20 2.78
CA VAL A 133 -2.69 -7.93 2.33
C VAL A 133 -3.74 -7.16 1.54
N LEU A 134 -3.83 -5.85 1.74
CA LEU A 134 -4.67 -4.95 0.94
C LEU A 134 -3.78 -3.96 0.18
N PHE A 135 -3.95 -3.86 -1.13
CA PHE A 135 -3.36 -2.84 -1.98
C PHE A 135 -4.39 -1.74 -2.25
N THR A 136 -3.98 -0.50 -2.01
CA THR A 136 -4.78 0.67 -2.36
C THR A 136 -3.86 1.82 -2.77
N ALA A 137 -4.30 2.62 -3.73
CA ALA A 137 -3.71 3.93 -3.94
C ALA A 137 -3.95 4.78 -2.68
N THR A 138 -2.95 5.57 -2.28
CA THR A 138 -3.05 6.35 -1.03
C THR A 138 -4.23 7.32 -1.07
N PHE A 139 -4.43 8.01 -2.20
CA PHE A 139 -5.56 8.94 -2.36
C PHE A 139 -6.92 8.23 -2.18
N ALA A 140 -7.06 7.01 -2.67
CA ALA A 140 -8.32 6.26 -2.58
C ALA A 140 -8.65 5.87 -1.14
N LEU A 141 -7.63 5.48 -0.36
CA LEU A 141 -7.80 5.22 1.07
C LEU A 141 -8.21 6.49 1.82
N VAL A 142 -7.50 7.60 1.58
CA VAL A 142 -7.80 8.87 2.23
C VAL A 142 -9.23 9.32 1.94
N GLN A 143 -9.68 9.24 0.68
CA GLN A 143 -11.06 9.57 0.32
C GLN A 143 -12.07 8.65 1.01
N ARG A 144 -11.79 7.35 1.10
CA ARG A 144 -12.63 6.40 1.84
C ARG A 144 -12.75 6.77 3.33
N LEU A 145 -11.63 7.12 3.96
CA LEU A 145 -11.59 7.52 5.38
C LEU A 145 -12.28 8.88 5.61
N LEU A 146 -12.15 9.83 4.68
CA LEU A 146 -12.86 11.11 4.75
C LEU A 146 -14.37 10.94 4.70
N VAL A 147 -14.87 10.09 3.79
CA VAL A 147 -16.29 9.76 3.71
C VAL A 147 -16.75 9.08 5.00
N ALA A 148 -15.99 8.11 5.51
CA ALA A 148 -16.30 7.44 6.77
C ALA A 148 -16.33 8.42 7.96
N LYS A 149 -15.38 9.37 8.03
CA LYS A 149 -15.35 10.42 9.05
C LYS A 149 -16.57 11.33 8.96
N ARG A 150 -16.93 11.80 7.76
CA ARG A 150 -18.13 12.62 7.53
C ARG A 150 -19.40 11.90 7.97
N ASP A 151 -19.45 10.59 7.72
CA ASP A 151 -20.60 9.75 8.03
C ASP A 151 -20.55 9.17 9.47
N LEU A 152 -19.63 9.63 10.32
CA LEU A 152 -19.41 9.19 11.72
C LEU A 152 -19.15 7.68 11.89
N ARG A 153 -18.49 7.07 10.90
CA ARG A 153 -18.17 5.63 10.82
C ARG A 153 -16.67 5.37 10.65
N LEU A 154 -15.82 6.31 11.08
CA LEU A 154 -14.37 6.19 10.91
C LEU A 154 -13.80 4.99 11.67
N GLU A 155 -14.25 4.75 12.91
CA GLU A 155 -13.79 3.63 13.74
C GLU A 155 -14.13 2.27 13.11
N ASP A 156 -15.34 2.11 12.57
CA ASP A 156 -15.75 0.89 11.87
C ASP A 156 -14.86 0.62 10.64
N GLU A 157 -14.55 1.68 9.90
CA GLU A 157 -13.71 1.59 8.71
C GLU A 157 -12.26 1.22 9.06
N LEU A 158 -11.70 1.81 10.13
CA LEU A 158 -10.39 1.43 10.65
C LEU A 158 -10.37 -0.02 11.15
N ALA A 159 -11.43 -0.49 11.82
CA ALA A 159 -11.54 -1.88 12.27
C ALA A 159 -11.58 -2.88 11.10
N ILE A 160 -12.23 -2.52 9.98
CA ILE A 160 -12.19 -3.31 8.75
C ILE A 160 -10.76 -3.40 8.21
N LEU A 161 -10.05 -2.26 8.16
CA LEU A 161 -8.66 -2.21 7.70
C LEU A 161 -7.74 -3.02 8.61
N ASP A 162 -7.94 -3.01 9.92
CA ASP A 162 -7.17 -3.80 10.90
C ASP A 162 -7.31 -5.31 10.75
N GLY A 163 -8.33 -5.78 10.03
CA GLY A 163 -8.46 -7.17 9.63
C GLY A 163 -7.37 -7.65 8.66
N PHE A 164 -6.61 -6.74 8.04
CA PHE A 164 -5.49 -7.05 7.15
C PHE A 164 -4.15 -7.00 7.89
N ASP A 165 -3.33 -8.03 7.70
CA ASP A 165 -2.00 -8.13 8.31
C ASP A 165 -1.05 -7.04 7.78
N ALA A 166 -1.20 -6.68 6.50
CA ALA A 166 -0.49 -5.56 5.89
C ALA A 166 -1.41 -4.73 4.96
N VAL A 167 -1.24 -3.40 4.97
CA VAL A 167 -1.88 -2.50 4.00
C VAL A 167 -0.80 -1.77 3.23
N LEU A 168 -0.88 -1.87 1.90
CA LEU A 168 0.03 -1.29 0.94
C LEU A 168 -0.59 -0.01 0.37
N LEU A 169 0.04 1.12 0.67
CA LEU A 169 -0.28 2.45 0.20
C LEU A 169 0.64 2.82 -0.96
N ASP A 170 0.08 2.86 -2.17
CA ASP A 170 0.83 3.27 -3.34
C ASP A 170 0.81 4.81 -3.48
N ASP A 171 1.99 5.39 -3.72
CA ASP A 171 2.21 6.77 -4.11
C ASP A 171 1.67 7.82 -3.10
N ILE A 172 2.17 7.77 -1.85
CA ILE A 172 1.79 8.72 -0.77
C ILE A 172 2.09 10.19 -1.10
N GLY A 173 3.07 10.45 -1.97
CA GLY A 173 3.50 11.80 -2.33
C GLY A 173 2.46 12.64 -3.10
N TYR A 174 1.35 12.04 -3.54
CA TYR A 174 0.29 12.72 -4.31
C TYR A 174 -0.90 13.20 -3.46
N VAL A 175 -0.91 12.97 -2.15
CA VAL A 175 -1.97 13.47 -1.25
C VAL A 175 -1.96 15.00 -1.25
N GLN A 176 -3.12 15.65 -1.42
CA GLN A 176 -3.25 17.08 -1.72
C GLN A 176 -3.01 18.02 -0.52
N GLN A 177 -2.41 17.52 0.57
CA GLN A 177 -2.01 18.30 1.73
C GLN A 177 -3.14 19.15 2.33
N ASN A 178 -4.39 18.66 2.23
CA ASN A 178 -5.49 19.21 3.00
C ASN A 178 -5.36 18.73 4.46
N ARG A 179 -5.75 19.57 5.42
CA ARG A 179 -5.67 19.25 6.85
C ARG A 179 -6.48 18.00 7.19
N ASP A 180 -7.68 17.87 6.63
CA ASP A 180 -8.56 16.72 6.88
C ASP A 180 -7.98 15.41 6.31
N GLU A 181 -7.34 15.48 5.13
CA GLU A 181 -6.67 14.33 4.50
C GLU A 181 -5.52 13.80 5.34
N MET A 182 -4.70 14.72 5.86
CA MET A 182 -3.59 14.37 6.75
C MET A 182 -4.10 13.80 8.06
N GLU A 183 -5.16 14.38 8.64
CA GLU A 183 -5.73 13.91 9.90
C GLU A 183 -6.17 12.44 9.80
N VAL A 184 -6.99 12.10 8.79
CA VAL A 184 -7.46 10.71 8.65
C VAL A 184 -6.34 9.73 8.33
N LEU A 185 -5.34 10.16 7.54
CA LEU A 185 -4.17 9.33 7.25
C LEU A 185 -3.35 9.07 8.52
N PHE A 186 -3.16 10.08 9.38
CA PHE A 186 -2.47 9.91 10.64
C PHE A 186 -3.23 9.04 11.63
N THR A 187 -4.54 9.18 11.72
CA THR A 187 -5.36 8.28 12.55
C THR A 187 -5.16 6.83 12.10
N PHE A 188 -5.19 6.56 10.79
CA PHE A 188 -4.93 5.23 10.25
C PHE A 188 -3.52 4.71 10.57
N LEU A 189 -2.49 5.52 10.38
CA LEU A 189 -1.10 5.12 10.67
C LEU A 189 -0.87 4.90 12.17
N ALA A 190 -1.48 5.71 13.02
CA ALA A 190 -1.39 5.60 14.47
C ALA A 190 -2.05 4.31 14.98
N GLU A 191 -3.22 3.94 14.47
CA GLU A 191 -3.93 2.71 14.87
C GLU A 191 -3.12 1.45 14.57
N ARG A 192 -2.28 1.50 13.54
CA ARG A 192 -1.48 0.36 13.08
C ARG A 192 -0.07 0.32 13.67
N TYR A 193 0.39 1.41 14.28
CA TYR A 193 1.72 1.50 14.87
C TYR A 193 1.97 0.35 15.86
N GLU A 194 3.10 -0.35 15.70
CA GLU A 194 3.51 -1.54 16.50
C GLU A 194 2.48 -2.70 16.53
N ARG A 195 1.45 -2.65 15.68
CA ARG A 195 0.35 -3.64 15.67
C ARG A 195 0.24 -4.37 14.35
N ARG A 196 0.26 -3.62 13.23
CA ARG A 196 0.07 -4.13 11.87
C ARG A 196 0.97 -3.38 10.91
N THR A 197 1.48 -4.10 9.92
CA THR A 197 2.41 -3.51 8.96
C THR A 197 1.70 -2.56 8.00
N VAL A 198 2.31 -1.41 7.77
CA VAL A 198 2.00 -0.53 6.64
C VAL A 198 3.15 -0.57 5.66
N ILE A 199 2.83 -0.77 4.39
CA ILE A 199 3.80 -0.75 3.30
C ILE A 199 3.54 0.48 2.45
N ILE A 200 4.54 1.33 2.23
CA ILE A 200 4.36 2.61 1.53
C ILE A 200 5.31 2.72 0.36
N THR A 201 4.81 3.18 -0.79
CA THR A 201 5.65 3.65 -1.88
C THR A 201 5.60 5.17 -1.96
N SER A 202 6.75 5.80 -2.19
CA SER A 202 6.82 7.25 -2.41
C SER A 202 7.82 7.62 -3.49
N ASN A 203 7.45 8.60 -4.31
CA ASN A 203 8.33 9.27 -5.26
C ASN A 203 9.26 10.30 -4.61
N LEU A 204 8.94 10.73 -3.38
CA LEU A 204 9.73 11.67 -2.61
C LEU A 204 10.79 10.92 -1.80
N VAL A 205 11.99 11.50 -1.73
CA VAL A 205 13.03 11.02 -0.82
C VAL A 205 12.66 11.41 0.62
N PHE A 206 13.22 10.70 1.60
CA PHE A 206 12.90 10.92 3.01
C PHE A 206 13.09 12.39 3.45
N SER A 207 14.15 13.05 2.98
CA SER A 207 14.43 14.46 3.26
C SER A 207 13.41 15.44 2.69
N GLU A 208 12.50 14.99 1.83
CA GLU A 208 11.45 15.82 1.22
C GLU A 208 10.07 15.53 1.82
N TRP A 209 9.97 14.69 2.84
CA TRP A 209 8.70 14.38 3.48
C TRP A 209 8.09 15.58 4.21
N ASP A 210 8.89 16.55 4.66
CA ASP A 210 8.41 17.85 5.15
C ASP A 210 7.53 18.58 4.14
N ARG A 211 7.64 18.26 2.84
CA ARG A 211 6.75 18.83 1.81
C ARG A 211 5.36 18.22 1.83
N ILE A 212 5.21 16.96 2.25
CA ILE A 212 3.91 16.27 2.34
C ILE A 212 3.13 16.81 3.54
N PHE A 213 3.82 17.17 4.60
CA PHE A 213 3.22 17.47 5.89
C PHE A 213 3.48 18.93 6.29
N LYS A 214 2.43 19.75 6.31
CA LYS A 214 2.53 21.20 6.51
C LYS A 214 2.83 21.64 7.95
N ASP A 215 2.57 20.78 8.95
CA ASP A 215 2.84 21.09 10.37
C ASP A 215 4.04 20.28 10.87
N PRO A 216 5.23 20.90 11.04
CA PRO A 216 6.46 20.22 11.41
C PRO A 216 6.37 19.37 12.68
N MET A 217 5.51 19.75 13.64
CA MET A 217 5.41 19.05 14.92
C MET A 217 4.64 17.73 14.81
N THR A 218 3.49 17.75 14.12
CA THR A 218 2.74 16.51 13.79
C THR A 218 3.49 15.62 12.80
N THR A 219 4.20 16.23 11.86
CA THR A 219 5.06 15.56 10.87
C THR A 219 6.14 14.74 11.56
N ALA A 220 6.91 15.38 12.44
CA ALA A 220 7.96 14.70 13.18
C ALA A 220 7.39 13.52 13.97
N ALA A 221 6.30 13.72 14.71
CA ALA A 221 5.71 12.67 15.53
C ALA A 221 5.14 11.48 14.73
N ALA A 222 4.64 11.71 13.51
CA ALA A 222 4.14 10.64 12.67
C ALA A 222 5.24 9.94 11.88
N ILE A 223 6.24 10.69 11.40
CA ILE A 223 7.43 10.13 10.77
C ILE A 223 8.19 9.27 11.77
N ASP A 224 8.38 9.76 12.98
CA ASP A 224 9.02 9.05 14.09
C ASP A 224 8.37 7.67 14.29
N ARG A 225 7.05 7.61 14.50
CA ARG A 225 6.29 6.35 14.60
C ARG A 225 6.37 5.48 13.34
N LEU A 226 6.32 6.07 12.16
CA LEU A 226 6.33 5.30 10.92
C LEU A 226 7.71 4.71 10.60
N VAL A 227 8.78 5.39 10.99
CA VAL A 227 10.17 5.09 10.64
C VAL A 227 10.87 4.26 11.71
N HIS A 228 10.56 4.46 13.00
CA HIS A 228 11.19 3.75 14.12
C HIS A 228 11.23 2.24 13.92
N HIS A 229 10.11 1.67 13.46
CA HIS A 229 9.97 0.26 13.13
C HIS A 229 9.74 0.11 11.64
N SER A 230 10.77 0.40 10.81
CA SER A 230 10.64 0.26 9.36
C SER A 230 11.85 -0.34 8.67
N VAL A 231 11.58 -1.12 7.63
CA VAL A 231 12.56 -1.50 6.62
C VAL A 231 12.50 -0.49 5.48
N ILE A 232 13.62 0.14 5.17
CA ILE A 232 13.71 1.17 4.12
C ILE A 232 14.36 0.59 2.87
N LEU A 233 13.64 0.63 1.76
CA LEU A 233 14.07 0.23 0.42
C LEU A 233 14.30 1.47 -0.45
N GLU A 234 15.56 1.83 -0.66
CA GLU A 234 15.92 2.92 -1.54
C GLU A 234 16.15 2.43 -2.97
N MET A 235 15.31 2.90 -3.90
CA MET A 235 15.40 2.61 -5.32
C MET A 235 16.20 3.67 -6.06
N THR A 236 17.45 3.33 -6.34
CA THR A 236 18.38 4.10 -7.18
C THR A 236 18.42 3.53 -8.61
N GLY A 237 18.91 4.32 -9.57
CA GLY A 237 19.04 3.89 -10.98
C GLY A 237 18.21 4.69 -11.99
N LYS A 238 18.20 4.23 -13.25
CA LYS A 238 17.45 4.86 -14.36
C LYS A 238 15.97 4.47 -14.34
N SER A 239 15.12 5.29 -14.96
CA SER A 239 13.68 5.01 -15.06
C SER A 239 13.41 3.94 -16.11
N ILE A 240 12.83 2.82 -15.68
CA ILE A 240 12.40 1.71 -16.53
C ILE A 240 11.36 2.21 -17.55
N ARG A 241 10.42 3.05 -17.12
CA ARG A 241 9.38 3.61 -17.99
C ARG A 241 9.94 4.44 -19.16
N ILE A 242 11.05 5.15 -18.94
CA ILE A 242 11.69 5.96 -20.00
C ILE A 242 12.45 5.07 -20.97
N GLU A 243 13.16 4.05 -20.46
CA GLU A 243 13.89 3.11 -21.30
C GLU A 243 12.94 2.28 -22.18
N ASP A 244 11.82 1.81 -21.63
CA ASP A 244 10.79 1.08 -22.38
C ASP A 244 10.17 1.96 -23.48
N ALA A 245 9.93 3.25 -23.18
CA ALA A 245 9.43 4.20 -24.16
C ALA A 245 10.44 4.48 -25.29
N GLN A 246 11.73 4.61 -24.97
CA GLN A 246 12.80 4.80 -25.96
C GLN A 246 13.04 3.55 -26.81
N ALA A 247 12.98 2.35 -26.21
CA ALA A 247 13.06 1.09 -26.92
C ALA A 247 11.91 0.96 -27.93
N ASN A 248 10.67 1.23 -27.51
CA ASN A 248 9.51 1.15 -28.39
C ASN A 248 9.53 2.18 -29.54
N GLN A 249 10.08 3.38 -29.31
CA GLN A 249 10.27 4.39 -30.38
C GLN A 249 11.33 3.96 -31.41
N THR A 250 12.40 3.31 -30.95
CA THR A 250 13.47 2.82 -31.84
C THR A 250 12.98 1.68 -32.74
N PHE A 251 12.06 0.83 -32.25
CA PHE A 251 11.43 -0.23 -33.03
C PHE A 251 10.41 0.28 -34.07
N GLN A 252 9.77 1.43 -33.85
CA GLN A 252 8.82 2.01 -34.81
C GLN A 252 9.46 2.91 -35.87
N GLY A 253 10.74 3.31 -35.69
CA GLY A 253 11.51 4.09 -36.67
C GLY A 253 12.19 3.29 -37.78
N GLY A 254 12.02 1.96 -37.82
CA GLY A 254 12.74 1.04 -38.70
C GLY A 254 12.08 0.69 -40.05
N THR A 255 10.98 1.35 -40.44
CA THR A 255 10.36 1.16 -41.77
C THR A 255 10.37 2.48 -42.55
N SER A 256 11.53 2.83 -43.10
CA SER A 256 11.60 3.82 -44.18
C SER A 256 11.06 3.19 -45.48
N PRO A 257 10.09 3.81 -46.16
CA PRO A 257 9.73 3.41 -47.51
C PRO A 257 10.87 3.80 -48.46
N THR A 258 11.17 2.90 -49.38
CA THR A 258 12.14 3.04 -50.47
C THR A 258 11.94 4.36 -51.22
N THR A 259 12.96 5.21 -51.22
CA THR A 259 13.05 6.42 -52.05
C THR A 259 13.11 6.01 -53.52
N THR A 260 12.01 6.20 -54.26
CA THR A 260 12.03 6.26 -55.72
C THR A 260 12.27 7.70 -56.16
N THR A 261 13.40 7.91 -56.82
CA THR A 261 13.81 9.11 -57.52
C THR A 261 12.80 9.50 -58.61
N ALA A 262 12.27 10.72 -58.56
CA ALA A 262 11.68 11.38 -59.73
C ALA A 262 11.97 12.89 -59.69
N THR A 263 12.86 13.29 -60.58
CA THR A 263 13.13 14.66 -61.06
C THR A 263 11.90 15.24 -61.76
N THR A 264 11.58 16.53 -61.55
CA THR A 264 11.02 17.53 -62.53
C THR A 264 10.56 18.76 -61.72
N THR A 265 11.34 19.83 -61.68
CA THR A 265 11.23 21.07 -62.47
C THR A 265 10.27 22.11 -61.87
N ALA A 266 10.86 23.26 -61.56
CA ALA A 266 10.26 24.45 -60.99
C ALA A 266 9.21 25.09 -61.91
N THR A 267 8.16 25.67 -61.33
CA THR A 267 7.36 26.74 -61.94
C THR A 267 6.91 27.73 -60.87
N THR A 268 7.17 28.99 -61.19
CA THR A 268 6.99 30.24 -60.46
C THR A 268 5.54 30.73 -60.50
N ALA A 269 5.00 31.23 -59.38
CA ALA A 269 3.92 32.23 -59.31
C ALA A 269 3.77 32.71 -57.84
N THR A 270 4.34 33.83 -57.41
CA THR A 270 3.77 35.19 -57.32
C THR A 270 2.35 35.29 -56.75
N ALA A 271 2.20 35.86 -55.54
CA ALA A 271 1.09 36.75 -55.17
C ALA A 271 1.40 37.53 -53.87
N SER A 272 1.39 38.86 -53.98
CA SER A 272 1.42 39.85 -52.91
C SER A 272 0.00 40.13 -52.38
N GLU A 273 -0.11 40.26 -51.06
CA GLU A 273 -0.63 41.43 -50.31
C GLU A 273 -2.01 42.03 -50.67
N LYS A 274 -2.97 42.00 -49.73
CA LYS A 274 -3.49 43.15 -48.95
C LYS A 274 -4.90 42.96 -48.36
N ASP A 275 -4.94 43.07 -47.04
CA ASP A 275 -5.84 43.87 -46.17
C ASP A 275 -7.37 43.60 -45.98
N PRO A 276 -7.92 44.08 -44.84
CA PRO A 276 -9.06 43.49 -44.11
C PRO A 276 -10.30 44.39 -44.04
N THR A 277 -11.46 43.85 -43.64
CA THR A 277 -12.60 44.52 -42.96
C THR A 277 -13.69 43.46 -42.70
N THR A 278 -14.11 43.10 -41.48
CA THR A 278 -15.04 43.77 -40.51
C THR A 278 -16.34 42.96 -40.38
N THR A 279 -16.99 43.06 -39.20
CA THR A 279 -18.42 42.72 -38.90
C THR A 279 -18.64 41.22 -38.59
N THR A 280 -19.25 40.73 -37.50
CA THR A 280 -20.13 41.28 -36.44
C THR A 280 -20.36 40.20 -35.36
N ALA A 281 -20.57 40.62 -34.11
CA ALA A 281 -21.23 39.84 -33.05
C ALA A 281 -22.77 39.97 -33.15
N PRO A 282 -23.54 39.14 -32.42
CA PRO A 282 -24.18 39.66 -31.19
C PRO A 282 -24.17 38.64 -30.01
N THR A 283 -23.84 39.01 -28.76
CA THR A 283 -24.64 39.65 -27.68
C THR A 283 -25.50 38.68 -26.82
N SER A 284 -24.94 38.33 -25.65
CA SER A 284 -25.40 38.27 -24.22
C SER A 284 -26.91 38.13 -23.83
N PRO A 285 -27.27 37.77 -22.57
CA PRO A 285 -27.05 38.64 -21.39
C PRO A 285 -26.71 37.98 -20.04
N THR A 286 -26.10 38.80 -19.19
CA THR A 286 -25.86 38.69 -17.74
C THR A 286 -27.06 39.26 -16.96
N LEU A 287 -27.30 38.78 -15.73
CA LEU A 287 -28.10 39.48 -14.72
C LEU A 287 -27.24 39.81 -13.48
N ASN A 288 -27.20 41.09 -13.11
CA ASN A 288 -26.83 41.63 -11.79
C ASN A 288 -28.06 41.51 -10.85
N THR A 289 -28.05 41.62 -9.52
CA THR A 289 -27.61 42.72 -8.63
C THR A 289 -27.90 42.25 -7.18
N GLU A 290 -27.10 42.56 -6.16
CA GLU A 290 -27.44 43.50 -5.05
C GLU A 290 -26.29 43.48 -4.01
N GLY A 291 -26.07 44.59 -3.28
CA GLY A 291 -24.94 44.78 -2.38
C GLY A 291 -25.28 45.25 -0.95
N THR A 292 -24.28 45.06 -0.07
CA THR A 292 -23.87 45.85 1.15
C THR A 292 -24.84 45.92 2.37
N PRO A 293 -24.39 46.15 3.63
CA PRO A 293 -23.14 46.85 4.02
C PRO A 293 -22.29 46.28 5.18
N THR A 294 -21.15 46.96 5.29
CA THR A 294 -20.01 46.99 6.22
C THR A 294 -20.33 47.03 7.73
N THR A 295 -19.45 46.46 8.56
CA THR A 295 -19.17 47.02 9.89
C THR A 295 -17.70 46.87 10.26
N THR A 296 -17.09 48.00 10.58
CA THR A 296 -15.73 48.24 11.03
C THR A 296 -15.67 48.12 12.56
N THR A 297 -14.68 47.42 13.13
CA THR A 297 -14.28 47.66 14.53
C THR A 297 -12.75 47.62 14.67
N THR A 298 -12.27 48.68 15.28
CA THR A 298 -10.89 49.09 15.53
C THR A 298 -10.24 48.35 16.72
N THR A 299 -8.92 48.29 16.66
CA THR A 299 -7.87 47.83 17.59
C THR A 299 -8.02 48.27 19.08
N PRO A 300 -7.24 47.69 20.01
CA PRO A 300 -5.93 48.29 20.30
C PRO A 300 -4.76 47.32 20.46
N GLN A 301 -3.60 47.83 20.05
CA GLN A 301 -2.26 47.28 20.27
C GLN A 301 -1.90 47.33 21.76
N THR A 302 -1.14 46.32 22.22
CA THR A 302 -0.28 46.47 23.39
C THR A 302 1.14 46.08 22.99
N THR A 303 2.03 47.06 23.06
CA THR A 303 3.48 46.98 22.92
C THR A 303 4.13 46.57 24.23
N THR A 304 5.14 45.67 24.19
CA THR A 304 6.36 45.53 25.04
C THR A 304 6.77 44.05 25.09
N ALA A 305 8.01 43.60 25.15
CA ALA A 305 9.34 44.15 24.92
C ALA A 305 10.26 42.93 24.69
N LYS A 306 11.28 43.06 23.83
CA LYS A 306 12.40 42.10 23.77
C LYS A 306 13.21 42.22 25.07
N ASN A 307 13.64 41.10 25.62
CA ASN A 307 14.90 41.07 26.34
C ASN A 307 15.71 39.82 25.98
N ALA A 308 16.98 40.05 25.68
CA ALA A 308 18.01 39.06 25.47
C ALA A 308 18.71 38.79 26.81
N ASN A 309 18.96 37.52 27.14
CA ASN A 309 20.23 37.02 27.70
C ASN A 309 20.10 35.60 28.27
N GLY A 310 21.08 34.76 27.93
CA GLY A 310 21.86 33.95 28.89
C GLY A 310 21.17 32.79 29.61
N ALA A 311 21.46 31.57 29.16
CA ALA A 311 21.28 30.30 29.87
C ALA A 311 22.04 30.22 31.21
N PRO A 312 22.07 29.06 31.92
CA PRO A 312 20.99 28.16 32.33
C PRO A 312 20.95 28.04 33.88
N THR A 313 19.91 27.43 34.47
CA THR A 313 20.02 26.91 35.84
C THR A 313 19.17 25.67 36.06
N THR A 314 19.88 24.62 36.47
CA THR A 314 19.42 23.34 37.00
C THR A 314 18.52 23.52 38.21
N THR A 315 17.42 22.76 38.30
CA THR A 315 16.81 22.41 39.58
C THR A 315 16.25 20.99 39.52
N THR A 316 16.99 20.12 40.17
CA THR A 316 16.62 18.78 40.61
C THR A 316 15.54 18.91 41.70
N ALA A 317 14.43 18.20 41.57
CA ALA A 317 13.50 17.94 42.67
C ALA A 317 13.19 16.45 42.73
N SER A 318 14.12 15.69 43.33
CA SER A 318 13.85 14.34 43.85
C SER A 318 12.93 14.44 45.06
N ARG A 319 11.75 13.81 44.99
CA ARG A 319 10.94 13.49 46.16
C ARG A 319 10.70 11.98 46.26
N ASN A 320 11.63 11.36 46.96
CA ASN A 320 11.47 10.33 47.98
C ASN A 320 10.13 9.54 47.99
N LYS A 321 10.21 8.23 47.74
CA LYS A 321 9.39 7.25 48.46
C LYS A 321 10.23 6.00 48.77
N ASN A 322 10.85 6.07 49.94
CA ASN A 322 11.35 4.95 50.71
C ASN A 322 10.19 4.00 51.09
N ARG A 323 10.26 2.71 50.72
CA ARG A 323 9.78 1.62 51.59
C ARG A 323 10.40 0.27 51.21
N ASN A 324 11.31 -0.16 52.08
CA ASN A 324 11.68 -1.53 52.45
C ASN A 324 10.81 -2.65 51.85
N GLN A 325 11.46 -3.63 51.21
CA GLN A 325 11.74 -4.94 51.83
C GLN A 325 12.65 -5.80 50.92
N SER A 326 13.78 -6.22 51.48
CA SER A 326 14.55 -7.43 51.14
C SER A 326 14.71 -8.21 52.47
N PRO A 327 15.26 -9.44 52.53
CA PRO A 327 15.87 -10.26 51.45
C PRO A 327 15.49 -11.76 51.50
N SER A 328 16.16 -12.55 50.63
CA SER A 328 16.65 -13.94 50.86
C SER A 328 15.60 -15.05 51.11
N GLU A 329 15.68 -16.29 50.64
CA GLU A 329 16.74 -17.14 50.11
C GLU A 329 16.09 -18.53 49.82
N VAL A 330 16.71 -19.32 48.93
CA VAL A 330 16.98 -20.77 49.09
C VAL A 330 15.87 -21.83 48.80
N ASP A 331 16.30 -22.77 47.94
CA ASP A 331 15.96 -24.20 47.76
C ASP A 331 14.57 -24.71 47.37
N GLY A 332 14.58 -25.71 46.48
CA GLY A 332 13.52 -26.73 46.40
C GLY A 332 13.39 -27.42 45.04
N GLU A 333 13.98 -28.61 44.92
CA GLU A 333 13.72 -29.62 43.89
C GLU A 333 12.23 -29.91 43.65
N MET A 334 11.83 -30.05 42.38
CA MET A 334 11.26 -31.27 41.75
C MET A 334 10.80 -30.99 40.32
#